data_AF-A0A1F8THG7-F1
#
_entry.id   AF-A0A1F8THG7-F1
#
_cell.length_a   1.000
_cell.length_b   1.000
_cell.length_c   1.000
_cell.angle_alpha   90.00
_cell.angle_beta   90.00
_cell.angle_gamma   90.00
#
_symmetry.space_group_name_H-M   'P 1'
#
loop_
_entity.id
_entity.type
_entity.pdbx_description
1 polymer ?
#
loop_
_entity_poly.entity_id
_entity_poly.type
_entity_poly.pdbx_seq_one_letter_code
_entity_poly.pdbx_strand_id
1 'polypeptide(L)'
;MRRFLAALFNFIAKSIAAVFAALFVIVTVLVLCLVNVDYTLLNAETYKRVLMQQAIYEQAPALIADQLGTLEAFIANPCKDNPLACRIDGAPPELQACLTQTLGEDAYLAVGTGRRAATEAELQLAQPCLDQFAGWPGGENPLPRTSPKALACVKQAVGDQAYDTLFTDQRPPTGAEAREIAPCLEQDSENPDGTGTGGGQMEFMKNLTRDDWERLIRTLLPQDLMQSMTEEALEQVFAYSNGETDSASMSLVLLKERLASQTGRDVIELLVTAQPPCTEEELVQMNARVSGGEGEMVLCNPPKDRYSTLVSDMQNELAGLVAEMPDEAVLIKPATDKVAGTDAGPFDQDPLTVLRYIRLGFRFSPLLPLGILLLVTVFGVRSLKGWLRWWGIPMLIAGLISFGIGIAALIGLDWVWVNHVAVRIPPYLSSGMSEIGRDLLNSVVRELSKSLMLESGALSLVGLAAILASYFVHVKPKEAAPLQEST
;
A
#
# COMPACT_ATOMS: atom_id res chain seq x y z
N MET A 1 13.94 35.88 58.47
CA MET A 1 13.25 34.61 58.14
C MET A 1 12.08 34.79 57.14
N ARG A 2 11.04 35.61 57.42
CA ARG A 2 9.88 35.83 56.50
C ARG A 2 10.23 36.28 55.08
N ARG A 3 11.16 37.23 54.90
CA ARG A 3 11.60 37.70 53.56
C ARG A 3 12.32 36.62 52.76
N PHE A 4 13.10 35.77 53.43
CA PHE A 4 13.83 34.67 52.80
C PHE A 4 12.88 33.55 52.35
N LEU A 5 11.93 33.17 53.22
CA LEU A 5 10.85 32.22 52.88
C LEU A 5 9.98 32.72 51.71
N ALA A 6 9.62 34.00 51.68
CA ALA A 6 8.85 34.59 50.58
C ALA A 6 9.63 34.62 49.25
N ALA A 7 10.94 34.91 49.30
CA ALA A 7 11.79 34.86 48.11
C ALA A 7 11.94 33.43 47.59
N LEU A 8 12.14 32.45 48.48
CA LEU A 8 12.23 31.04 48.14
C LEU A 8 10.93 30.52 47.51
N PHE A 9 9.77 30.83 48.09
CA PHE A 9 8.46 30.42 47.56
C PHE A 9 8.18 31.03 46.18
N ASN A 10 8.59 32.29 45.98
CA ASN A 10 8.45 32.98 44.70
C ASN A 10 9.39 32.42 43.62
N PHE A 11 10.59 31.99 44.02
CA PHE A 11 11.52 31.29 43.14
C PHE A 11 10.97 29.93 42.71
N ILE A 12 10.50 29.11 43.67
CA ILE A 12 9.91 27.79 43.39
C ILE A 12 8.69 27.92 42.46
N ALA A 13 7.77 28.84 42.74
CA ALA A 13 6.58 29.05 41.91
C ALA A 13 6.94 29.43 40.46
N LYS A 14 7.96 30.27 40.25
CA LYS A 14 8.43 30.63 38.90
C LYS A 14 9.11 29.48 38.18
N SER A 15 9.89 28.66 38.89
CA SER A 15 10.51 27.46 38.31
C SER A 15 9.44 26.47 37.85
N ILE A 16 8.40 26.25 38.66
CA ILE A 16 7.26 25.40 38.30
C ILE A 16 6.52 25.96 37.06
N ALA A 17 6.28 27.27 37.02
CA ALA A 17 5.66 27.91 35.86
C ALA A 17 6.49 27.76 34.58
N ALA A 18 7.83 27.83 34.68
CA ALA A 18 8.73 27.60 33.55
C ALA A 18 8.66 26.16 33.02
N VAL A 19 8.59 25.17 33.92
CA VAL A 19 8.41 23.76 33.54
C VAL A 19 7.07 23.56 32.82
N PHE A 20 5.97 24.12 33.34
CA PHE A 20 4.67 24.03 32.67
C PHE A 20 4.65 24.78 31.34
N ALA A 21 5.36 25.89 31.20
CA ALA A 21 5.49 26.60 29.93
C ALA A 21 6.25 25.76 28.89
N ALA A 22 7.32 25.06 29.27
CA ALA A 22 8.03 24.13 28.39
C ALA A 22 7.14 22.93 28.01
N LEU A 23 6.42 22.37 28.98
CA LEU A 23 5.47 21.27 28.75
C LEU A 23 4.35 21.71 27.80
N PHE A 24 3.82 22.93 27.96
CA PHE A 24 2.83 23.50 27.06
C PHE A 24 3.32 23.53 25.62
N VAL A 25 4.57 23.94 25.37
CA VAL A 25 5.13 23.97 24.01
C VAL A 25 5.12 22.57 23.41
N ILE A 26 5.67 21.57 24.12
CA ILE A 26 5.76 20.19 23.64
C ILE A 26 4.36 19.62 23.36
N VAL A 27 3.45 19.77 24.32
CA VAL A 27 2.08 19.28 24.20
C VAL A 27 1.34 19.96 23.05
N THR A 28 1.45 21.29 22.92
CA THR A 28 0.73 22.03 21.87
C THR A 28 1.19 21.61 20.48
N VAL A 29 2.51 21.45 20.28
CA VAL A 29 3.06 20.96 19.01
C VAL A 29 2.50 19.58 18.68
N LEU A 30 2.52 18.66 19.65
CA LEU A 30 1.99 17.30 19.46
C LEU A 30 0.49 17.33 19.15
N VAL A 31 -0.30 18.09 19.91
CA VAL A 31 -1.75 18.21 19.74
C VAL A 31 -2.10 18.79 18.37
N LEU A 32 -1.43 19.86 17.93
CA LEU A 32 -1.66 20.43 16.59
C LEU A 32 -1.39 19.40 15.49
N CYS A 33 -0.30 18.64 15.58
CA CYS A 33 -0.01 17.58 14.61
C CYS A 33 -1.10 16.49 14.61
N LEU A 34 -1.49 15.99 15.78
CA LEU A 34 -2.47 14.89 15.90
C LEU A 34 -3.86 15.30 15.42
N VAL A 35 -4.30 16.52 15.75
CA VAL A 35 -5.60 17.05 15.32
C VAL A 35 -5.64 17.24 13.81
N ASN A 36 -4.58 17.76 13.20
CA ASN A 36 -4.50 17.91 11.74
C ASN A 36 -4.48 16.55 11.04
N VAL A 37 -3.81 15.56 11.62
CA VAL A 37 -3.83 14.16 11.15
C VAL A 37 -5.24 13.60 11.17
N ASP A 38 -5.99 13.78 12.26
CA ASP A 38 -7.38 13.31 12.38
C ASP A 38 -8.29 13.95 11.33
N TYR A 39 -8.23 15.27 11.17
CA TYR A 39 -9.10 15.97 10.22
C TYR A 39 -8.74 15.74 8.74
N THR A 40 -7.48 15.43 8.44
CA THR A 40 -7.00 15.34 7.05
C THR A 40 -6.81 13.89 6.60
N LEU A 41 -6.07 13.07 7.36
CA LEU A 41 -5.73 11.69 6.97
C LEU A 41 -6.87 10.70 7.23
N LEU A 42 -7.73 10.97 8.21
CA LEU A 42 -8.81 10.06 8.58
C LEU A 42 -10.18 10.48 8.00
N ASN A 43 -10.15 11.25 6.91
CA ASN A 43 -11.33 11.78 6.25
C ASN A 43 -11.37 11.38 4.77
N ALA A 44 -12.42 10.67 4.37
CA ALA A 44 -12.64 10.23 3.00
C ALA A 44 -12.62 11.39 2.00
N GLU A 45 -13.18 12.55 2.37
CA GLU A 45 -13.27 13.73 1.50
C GLU A 45 -11.91 14.24 1.03
N THR A 46 -10.87 14.08 1.86
CA THR A 46 -9.50 14.42 1.47
C THR A 46 -9.07 13.59 0.27
N TYR A 47 -9.30 12.27 0.31
CA TYR A 47 -8.91 11.35 -0.75
C TYR A 47 -9.76 11.55 -2.00
N LYS A 48 -11.09 11.69 -1.85
CA LYS A 48 -12.00 11.99 -2.98
C LYS A 48 -11.55 13.25 -3.75
N ARG A 49 -11.25 14.34 -3.01
CA ARG A 49 -10.77 15.60 -3.59
C ARG A 49 -9.43 15.44 -4.31
N VAL A 50 -8.49 14.72 -3.70
CA VAL A 50 -7.16 14.52 -4.31
C VAL A 50 -7.26 13.67 -5.59
N LEU A 51 -8.05 12.60 -5.59
CA LEU A 51 -8.25 11.76 -6.77
C LEU A 51 -8.87 12.56 -7.94
N MET A 52 -9.82 13.44 -7.66
CA MET A 52 -10.38 14.36 -8.65
C MET A 52 -9.37 15.41 -9.13
N GLN A 53 -8.61 16.03 -8.22
CA GLN A 53 -7.64 17.08 -8.58
C GLN A 53 -6.50 16.56 -9.45
N GLN A 54 -6.08 15.32 -9.23
CA GLN A 54 -5.03 14.66 -10.01
C GLN A 54 -5.57 13.98 -11.29
N ALA A 55 -6.86 14.14 -11.61
CA ALA A 55 -7.52 13.50 -12.75
C ALA A 55 -7.26 11.98 -12.82
N ILE A 56 -7.16 11.31 -11.66
CA ILE A 56 -6.78 9.90 -11.58
C ILE A 56 -7.79 9.03 -12.33
N TYR A 57 -9.08 9.36 -12.26
CA TYR A 57 -10.13 8.61 -12.96
C TYR A 57 -10.03 8.70 -14.49
N GLU A 58 -9.41 9.76 -15.03
CA GLU A 58 -9.19 9.88 -16.48
C GLU A 58 -8.01 9.02 -16.94
N GLN A 59 -6.97 8.94 -16.12
CA GLN A 59 -5.74 8.22 -16.41
C GLN A 59 -5.85 6.73 -16.05
N ALA A 60 -6.77 6.36 -15.16
CA ALA A 60 -6.89 5.03 -14.58
C ALA A 60 -6.87 3.88 -15.60
N PRO A 61 -7.58 3.92 -16.75
CA PRO A 61 -7.55 2.83 -17.71
C PRO A 61 -6.14 2.57 -18.28
N ALA A 62 -5.41 3.64 -18.61
CA ALA A 62 -4.05 3.54 -19.15
C ALA A 62 -3.05 3.02 -18.10
N LEU A 63 -3.27 3.37 -16.83
CA LEU A 63 -2.42 2.96 -15.70
C LEU A 63 -2.66 1.51 -15.31
N ILE A 64 -3.92 1.08 -15.27
CA ILE A 64 -4.27 -0.32 -15.03
C ILE A 64 -3.74 -1.18 -16.18
N ALA A 65 -3.85 -0.73 -17.44
CA ALA A 65 -3.27 -1.42 -18.58
C ALA A 65 -1.74 -1.55 -18.48
N ASP A 66 -1.04 -0.49 -18.07
CA ASP A 66 0.41 -0.52 -17.81
C ASP A 66 0.76 -1.54 -16.71
N GLN A 67 0.00 -1.52 -15.61
CA GLN A 67 0.18 -2.43 -14.48
C GLN A 67 -0.06 -3.89 -14.83
N LEU A 68 -1.05 -4.18 -15.69
CA LEU A 68 -1.32 -5.54 -16.16
C LEU A 68 -0.18 -6.03 -17.06
N GLY A 69 0.36 -5.18 -17.93
CA GLY A 69 1.54 -5.52 -18.73
C GLY A 69 2.79 -5.77 -17.90
N THR A 70 3.04 -4.98 -16.85
CA THR A 70 4.17 -5.24 -15.93
C THR A 70 3.97 -6.50 -15.11
N LEU A 71 2.73 -6.78 -14.70
CA LEU A 71 2.38 -8.01 -14.00
C LEU A 71 2.59 -9.24 -14.89
N GLU A 72 2.18 -9.18 -16.16
CA GLU A 72 2.39 -10.26 -17.13
C GLU A 72 3.88 -10.51 -17.37
N ALA A 73 4.65 -9.44 -17.60
CA ALA A 73 6.10 -9.54 -17.76
C ALA A 73 6.78 -10.14 -16.51
N PHE A 74 6.30 -9.79 -15.31
CA PHE A 74 6.75 -10.36 -14.06
C PHE A 74 6.35 -11.84 -13.93
N ILE A 75 5.13 -12.23 -14.25
CA ILE A 75 4.68 -13.63 -14.20
C ILE A 75 5.46 -14.49 -15.20
N ALA A 76 5.74 -13.95 -16.40
CA ALA A 76 6.51 -14.65 -17.42
C ALA A 76 7.97 -14.90 -17.00
N ASN A 77 8.57 -13.98 -16.24
CA ASN A 77 9.92 -14.17 -15.70
C ASN A 77 10.11 -13.43 -14.37
N PRO A 78 9.64 -14.00 -13.23
CA PRO A 78 9.63 -13.32 -11.94
C PRO A 78 11.03 -13.06 -11.39
N CYS A 79 12.02 -13.74 -11.96
CA CYS A 79 13.40 -13.75 -11.50
C CYS A 79 14.36 -12.98 -12.42
N LYS A 80 13.83 -12.27 -13.43
CA LYS A 80 14.64 -11.51 -14.39
C LYS A 80 15.46 -10.40 -13.71
N ASP A 81 14.83 -9.64 -12.83
CA ASP A 81 15.44 -8.44 -12.22
C ASP A 81 16.17 -8.75 -10.91
N ASN A 82 15.82 -9.85 -10.23
CA ASN A 82 16.48 -10.28 -9.00
C ASN A 82 16.50 -11.81 -8.85
N PRO A 83 17.36 -12.50 -9.62
CA PRO A 83 17.39 -13.97 -9.65
C PRO A 83 17.79 -14.58 -8.30
N LEU A 84 18.57 -13.85 -7.49
CA LEU A 84 19.00 -14.31 -6.18
C LEU A 84 17.87 -14.24 -5.15
N ALA A 85 17.03 -13.20 -5.19
CA ALA A 85 15.88 -13.08 -4.29
C ALA A 85 14.88 -14.23 -4.45
N CYS A 86 14.55 -14.60 -5.69
CA CYS A 86 13.70 -15.76 -5.97
C CYS A 86 14.24 -17.07 -5.38
N ARG A 87 15.57 -17.21 -5.34
CA ARG A 87 16.23 -18.43 -4.83
C ARG A 87 16.35 -18.42 -3.31
N ILE A 88 16.24 -17.26 -2.67
CA ILE A 88 16.24 -17.10 -1.22
C ILE A 88 14.84 -17.35 -0.66
N ASP A 89 13.79 -16.90 -1.34
CA ASP A 89 12.41 -17.14 -0.95
C ASP A 89 12.07 -18.64 -1.03
N GLY A 90 11.66 -19.24 0.08
CA GLY A 90 11.43 -20.69 0.20
C GLY A 90 12.68 -21.57 0.23
N ALA A 91 13.90 -21.01 0.33
CA ALA A 91 15.14 -21.79 0.37
C ALA A 91 15.21 -22.73 1.60
N PRO A 92 15.77 -23.96 1.46
CA PRO A 92 16.02 -24.83 2.60
C PRO A 92 17.02 -24.18 3.57
N PRO A 93 16.93 -24.46 4.88
CA PRO A 93 17.72 -23.78 5.92
C PRO A 93 19.24 -23.92 5.71
N GLU A 94 19.69 -24.98 5.05
CA GLU A 94 21.10 -25.21 4.70
C GLU A 94 21.61 -24.24 3.61
N LEU A 95 20.78 -23.97 2.60
CA LEU A 95 21.09 -22.98 1.57
C LEU A 95 21.06 -21.56 2.16
N GLN A 96 20.10 -21.27 3.03
CA GLN A 96 20.03 -19.98 3.73
C GLN A 96 21.30 -19.72 4.55
N ALA A 97 21.79 -20.72 5.28
CA ALA A 97 23.04 -20.62 6.04
C ALA A 97 24.25 -20.37 5.14
N CYS A 98 24.37 -21.09 4.01
CA CYS A 98 25.46 -20.90 3.05
C CYS A 98 25.45 -19.49 2.44
N LEU A 99 24.28 -19.01 2.01
CA LEU A 99 24.12 -17.68 1.42
C LEU A 99 24.33 -16.56 2.45
N THR A 100 23.86 -16.74 3.68
CA THR A 100 24.08 -15.77 4.77
C THR A 100 25.57 -15.64 5.10
N GLN A 101 26.30 -16.76 5.10
CA GLN A 101 27.74 -16.78 5.37
C GLN A 101 28.57 -16.14 4.25
N THR A 102 28.16 -16.32 2.99
CA THR A 102 28.90 -15.83 1.81
C THR A 102 28.59 -14.37 1.48
N LEU A 103 27.33 -13.96 1.56
CA LEU A 103 26.90 -12.59 1.23
C LEU A 103 27.02 -11.66 2.45
N GLY A 104 26.95 -12.20 3.66
CA GLY A 104 26.78 -11.44 4.90
C GLY A 104 25.30 -11.18 5.19
N GLU A 105 24.95 -11.10 6.47
CA GLU A 105 23.55 -11.02 6.96
C GLU A 105 22.79 -9.83 6.39
N ASP A 106 23.41 -8.64 6.35
CA ASP A 106 22.79 -7.42 5.81
C ASP A 106 22.50 -7.52 4.31
N ALA A 107 23.42 -8.07 3.53
CA ALA A 107 23.26 -8.22 2.08
C ALA A 107 22.26 -9.32 1.75
N TYR A 108 22.33 -10.45 2.45
CA TYR A 108 21.39 -11.55 2.33
C TYR A 108 19.95 -11.11 2.60
N LEU A 109 19.72 -10.38 3.71
CA LEU A 109 18.40 -9.85 4.04
C LEU A 109 17.95 -8.79 3.03
N ALA A 110 18.84 -7.87 2.62
CA ALA A 110 18.48 -6.82 1.67
C ALA A 110 18.11 -7.37 0.28
N VAL A 111 18.84 -8.37 -0.21
CA VAL A 111 18.53 -9.01 -1.49
C VAL A 111 17.34 -9.94 -1.38
N GLY A 112 17.31 -10.82 -0.37
CA GLY A 112 16.25 -11.81 -0.16
C GLY A 112 14.87 -11.21 0.09
N THR A 113 14.81 -10.06 0.78
CA THR A 113 13.54 -9.33 0.99
C THR A 113 13.20 -8.38 -0.17
N GLY A 114 13.97 -8.38 -1.25
CA GLY A 114 13.74 -7.53 -2.42
C GLY A 114 14.02 -6.04 -2.21
N ARG A 115 14.66 -5.62 -1.10
CA ARG A 115 15.01 -4.20 -0.84
C ARG A 115 16.01 -3.63 -1.86
N ARG A 116 16.76 -4.49 -2.55
CA ARG A 116 17.60 -4.13 -3.69
C ARG A 116 17.91 -5.36 -4.55
N ALA A 117 18.27 -5.14 -5.80
CA ALA A 117 18.83 -6.18 -6.65
C ALA A 117 20.21 -6.64 -6.14
N ALA A 118 20.53 -7.91 -6.40
CA ALA A 118 21.88 -8.43 -6.21
C ALA A 118 22.84 -7.78 -7.21
N THR A 119 24.03 -7.41 -6.75
CA THR A 119 25.11 -6.99 -7.65
C THR A 119 25.72 -8.21 -8.36
N GLU A 120 26.38 -7.97 -9.50
CA GLU A 120 27.08 -9.02 -10.26
C GLU A 120 28.11 -9.78 -9.40
N ALA A 121 28.80 -9.07 -8.50
CA ALA A 121 29.76 -9.67 -7.58
C ALA A 121 29.08 -10.58 -6.54
N GLU A 122 27.91 -10.18 -6.02
CA GLU A 122 27.13 -10.98 -5.07
C GLU A 122 26.55 -12.23 -5.74
N LEU A 123 26.12 -12.13 -6.99
CA LEU A 123 25.69 -13.29 -7.79
C LEU A 123 26.82 -14.31 -7.95
N GLN A 124 28.02 -13.84 -8.28
CA GLN A 124 29.20 -14.70 -8.41
C GLN A 124 29.61 -15.35 -7.09
N LEU A 125 29.50 -14.62 -5.97
CA LEU A 125 29.81 -15.14 -4.63
C LEU A 125 28.77 -16.16 -4.15
N ALA A 126 27.50 -15.99 -4.51
CA ALA A 126 26.43 -16.90 -4.17
C ALA A 126 26.43 -18.17 -5.03
N GLN A 127 26.98 -18.12 -6.25
CA GLN A 127 26.94 -19.20 -7.23
C GLN A 127 27.39 -20.57 -6.68
N PRO A 128 28.49 -20.70 -5.90
CA PRO A 128 28.90 -21.98 -5.32
C PRO A 128 27.87 -22.57 -4.35
N CYS A 129 27.22 -21.73 -3.52
CA CYS A 129 26.13 -22.16 -2.64
C CYS A 129 24.91 -22.60 -3.46
N LEU A 130 24.55 -21.84 -4.50
CA LEU A 130 23.42 -22.18 -5.37
C LEU A 130 23.65 -23.48 -6.15
N ASP A 131 24.87 -23.73 -6.61
CA ASP A 131 25.23 -24.94 -7.33
C ASP A 131 25.27 -26.17 -6.40
N GLN A 132 25.71 -25.98 -5.14
CA GLN A 132 25.76 -27.03 -4.13
C GLN A 132 24.38 -27.52 -3.70
N PHE A 133 23.41 -26.61 -3.59
CA PHE A 133 22.04 -26.90 -3.17
C PHE A 133 21.04 -26.74 -4.33
N ALA A 134 21.51 -26.95 -5.56
CA ALA A 134 20.65 -26.95 -6.73
C ALA A 134 19.59 -28.06 -6.60
N GLY A 135 18.34 -27.73 -6.91
CA GLY A 135 17.20 -28.63 -6.88
C GLY A 135 16.16 -28.22 -7.92
N TRP A 136 15.10 -29.02 -8.04
CA TRP A 136 14.00 -28.74 -8.96
C TRP A 136 13.34 -27.40 -8.61
N PRO A 137 12.99 -26.55 -9.61
CA PRO A 137 12.17 -25.36 -9.36
C PRO A 137 10.85 -25.77 -8.70
N GLY A 138 10.54 -25.25 -7.51
CA GLY A 138 9.33 -25.61 -6.76
C GLY A 138 9.44 -26.84 -5.84
N GLY A 139 10.62 -27.48 -5.75
CA GLY A 139 10.91 -28.53 -4.77
C GLY A 139 10.37 -29.93 -5.09
N GLU A 140 9.46 -30.08 -6.04
CA GLU A 140 8.97 -31.38 -6.53
C GLU A 140 9.66 -31.80 -7.82
N ASN A 141 9.93 -33.10 -7.98
CA ASN A 141 10.50 -33.67 -9.20
C ASN A 141 9.44 -33.70 -10.32
N PRO A 142 9.62 -32.95 -11.42
CA PRO A 142 8.62 -32.87 -12.49
C PRO A 142 8.67 -34.09 -13.43
N LEU A 143 9.79 -34.81 -13.50
CA LEU A 143 10.02 -35.87 -14.49
C LEU A 143 8.96 -36.99 -14.49
N PRO A 144 8.43 -37.47 -13.35
CA PRO A 144 7.40 -38.50 -13.36
C PRO A 144 6.09 -38.08 -14.04
N ARG A 145 5.86 -36.77 -14.23
CA ARG A 145 4.63 -36.21 -14.83
C ARG A 145 4.86 -35.57 -16.21
N THR A 146 6.08 -35.63 -16.73
CA THR A 146 6.49 -35.05 -18.01
C THR A 146 6.13 -35.97 -19.19
N SER A 147 5.84 -35.40 -20.37
CA SER A 147 5.49 -36.22 -21.53
C SER A 147 6.63 -37.15 -21.98
N PRO A 148 6.33 -38.28 -22.67
CA PRO A 148 7.35 -39.20 -23.16
C PRO A 148 8.38 -38.55 -24.11
N LYS A 149 7.98 -37.49 -24.84
CA LYS A 149 8.85 -36.76 -25.77
C LYS A 149 9.87 -35.91 -25.01
N ALA A 150 9.42 -35.19 -24.00
CA ALA A 150 10.30 -34.40 -23.14
C ALA A 150 11.21 -35.29 -22.28
N LEU A 151 10.73 -36.45 -21.81
CA LEU A 151 11.59 -37.44 -21.13
C LEU A 151 12.72 -37.97 -22.01
N ALA A 152 12.47 -38.19 -23.30
CA ALA A 152 13.53 -38.56 -24.24
C ALA A 152 14.57 -37.45 -24.44
N CYS A 153 14.14 -36.19 -24.48
CA CYS A 153 15.02 -35.01 -24.53
C CYS A 153 15.89 -34.91 -23.28
N VAL A 154 15.28 -35.02 -22.09
CA VAL A 154 15.99 -35.02 -20.80
C VAL A 154 17.03 -36.14 -20.75
N LYS A 155 16.65 -37.35 -21.14
CA LYS A 155 17.54 -38.52 -21.16
C LYS A 155 18.72 -38.33 -22.12
N GLN A 156 18.52 -37.67 -23.26
CA GLN A 156 19.58 -37.32 -24.19
C GLN A 156 20.50 -36.21 -23.65
N ALA A 157 19.94 -35.26 -22.88
CA ALA A 157 20.68 -34.12 -22.34
C ALA A 157 21.64 -34.55 -21.21
N VAL A 158 21.14 -35.29 -20.21
CA VAL A 158 21.94 -35.65 -19.02
C VAL A 158 22.57 -37.04 -19.07
N GLY A 159 22.16 -37.88 -20.03
CA GLY A 159 22.60 -39.26 -20.17
C GLY A 159 21.85 -40.24 -19.25
N ASP A 160 21.88 -41.53 -19.62
CA ASP A 160 21.04 -42.58 -19.04
C ASP A 160 21.18 -42.73 -17.51
N GLN A 161 22.42 -42.72 -17.02
CA GLN A 161 22.71 -42.90 -15.59
C GLN A 161 22.23 -41.73 -14.74
N ALA A 162 22.41 -40.49 -15.22
CA ALA A 162 21.94 -39.31 -14.51
C ALA A 162 20.41 -39.24 -14.54
N TYR A 163 19.81 -39.51 -15.71
CA TYR A 163 18.37 -39.56 -15.89
C TYR A 163 17.69 -40.51 -14.90
N ASP A 164 18.17 -41.75 -14.74
CA ASP A 164 17.55 -42.72 -13.84
C ASP A 164 17.60 -42.27 -12.36
N THR A 165 18.72 -41.65 -11.94
CA THR A 165 18.85 -41.12 -10.57
C THR A 165 17.96 -39.91 -10.31
N LEU A 166 17.73 -39.08 -11.33
CA LEU A 166 16.85 -37.91 -11.26
C LEU A 166 15.39 -38.32 -11.33
N PHE A 167 15.02 -39.26 -12.21
CA PHE A 167 13.64 -39.73 -12.38
C PHE A 167 13.11 -40.46 -11.14
N THR A 168 13.99 -41.16 -10.43
CA THR A 168 13.64 -41.89 -9.19
C THR A 168 13.83 -41.07 -7.90
N ASP A 169 14.13 -39.78 -8.04
CA ASP A 169 14.30 -38.83 -6.93
C ASP A 169 15.38 -39.23 -5.91
N GLN A 170 16.40 -39.98 -6.35
CA GLN A 170 17.53 -40.39 -5.50
C GLN A 170 18.46 -39.21 -5.17
N ARG A 171 18.45 -38.18 -6.02
CA ARG A 171 19.17 -36.93 -5.83
C ARG A 171 18.51 -35.80 -6.62
N PRO A 172 18.67 -34.54 -6.19
CA PRO A 172 18.30 -33.39 -7.01
C PRO A 172 19.26 -33.19 -8.21
N PRO A 173 18.82 -32.47 -9.27
CA PRO A 173 19.68 -32.09 -10.39
C PRO A 173 20.73 -31.06 -9.96
N THR A 174 21.94 -31.22 -10.48
CA THR A 174 22.98 -30.19 -10.35
C THR A 174 22.63 -28.95 -11.18
N GLY A 175 23.26 -27.81 -10.89
CA GLY A 175 23.02 -26.57 -11.66
C GLY A 175 23.36 -26.69 -13.16
N ALA A 176 24.25 -27.61 -13.55
CA ALA A 176 24.54 -27.89 -14.97
C ALA A 176 23.43 -28.75 -15.60
N GLU A 177 23.06 -29.85 -14.94
CA GLU A 177 21.96 -30.71 -15.39
C GLU A 177 20.64 -29.95 -15.46
N ALA A 178 20.34 -29.09 -14.48
CA ALA A 178 19.13 -28.26 -14.49
C ALA A 178 19.09 -27.30 -15.69
N ARG A 179 20.23 -26.75 -16.11
CA ARG A 179 20.34 -25.89 -17.31
C ARG A 179 20.16 -26.68 -18.61
N GLU A 180 20.60 -27.93 -18.64
CA GLU A 180 20.45 -28.82 -19.78
C GLU A 180 19.03 -29.41 -19.89
N ILE A 181 18.35 -29.59 -18.75
CA ILE A 181 16.98 -30.11 -18.65
C ILE A 181 15.93 -29.02 -18.94
N ALA A 182 16.18 -27.77 -18.50
CA ALA A 182 15.25 -26.65 -18.66
C ALA A 182 14.62 -26.52 -20.06
N PRO A 183 15.37 -26.48 -21.18
CA PRO A 183 14.76 -26.33 -22.50
C PRO A 183 13.89 -27.52 -22.91
N CYS A 184 14.15 -28.72 -22.38
CA CYS A 184 13.32 -29.91 -22.64
C CYS A 184 11.96 -29.82 -21.92
N LEU A 185 11.92 -29.20 -20.73
CA LEU A 185 10.69 -29.04 -19.94
C LEU A 185 9.87 -27.84 -20.40
N GLU A 186 10.51 -26.75 -20.84
CA GLU A 186 9.83 -25.60 -21.44
C GLU A 186 9.05 -25.99 -22.70
N GLN A 187 9.65 -26.81 -23.58
CA GLN A 187 8.97 -27.35 -24.76
C GLN A 187 7.79 -28.29 -24.42
N ASP A 188 7.80 -28.91 -23.23
CA ASP A 188 6.69 -29.74 -22.75
C ASP A 188 5.54 -28.87 -22.25
N SER A 189 5.86 -27.78 -21.54
CA SER A 189 4.85 -26.81 -21.07
C SER A 189 4.14 -26.06 -22.20
N GLU A 190 4.77 -25.97 -23.38
CA GLU A 190 4.19 -25.39 -24.60
C GLU A 190 3.36 -26.41 -25.41
N ASN A 191 3.38 -27.71 -25.06
CA ASN A 191 2.72 -28.77 -25.82
C ASN A 191 1.62 -29.47 -24.97
N PRO A 192 0.32 -29.25 -25.25
CA PRO A 192 -0.77 -29.41 -24.29
C PRO A 192 -1.34 -30.83 -24.19
N ASP A 193 -0.54 -31.88 -24.38
CA ASP A 193 -1.02 -33.25 -24.21
C ASP A 193 -0.96 -33.67 -22.74
N GLY A 194 -1.92 -33.19 -21.95
CA GLY A 194 -2.43 -33.95 -20.80
C GLY A 194 -2.34 -33.29 -19.43
N THR A 195 -3.51 -32.82 -18.95
CA THR A 195 -3.92 -32.82 -17.54
C THR A 195 -3.17 -31.88 -16.59
N GLY A 196 -3.15 -30.57 -16.90
CA GLY A 196 -2.82 -29.50 -15.96
C GLY A 196 -4.03 -28.61 -15.66
N THR A 197 -4.89 -29.02 -14.73
CA THR A 197 -6.00 -28.20 -14.21
C THR A 197 -5.44 -26.97 -13.50
N GLY A 198 -5.38 -25.82 -14.17
CA GLY A 198 -5.01 -24.54 -13.56
C GLY A 198 -4.48 -23.43 -14.48
N GLY A 199 -4.15 -23.69 -15.74
CA GLY A 199 -3.56 -22.69 -16.64
C GLY A 199 -4.52 -21.99 -17.62
N GLY A 200 -5.67 -22.61 -17.95
CA GLY A 200 -6.52 -22.15 -19.07
C GLY A 200 -7.21 -20.79 -18.88
N GLN A 201 -7.36 -20.32 -17.64
CA GLN A 201 -8.04 -19.04 -17.35
C GLN A 201 -7.19 -17.79 -17.64
N MET A 202 -5.92 -17.93 -18.02
CA MET A 202 -5.09 -16.78 -18.43
C MET A 202 -4.71 -16.79 -19.91
N GLU A 203 -5.04 -17.84 -20.66
CA GLU A 203 -4.62 -17.95 -22.06
C GLU A 203 -5.25 -16.87 -22.95
N PHE A 204 -6.53 -16.55 -22.72
CA PHE A 204 -7.24 -15.51 -23.46
C PHE A 204 -6.70 -14.10 -23.20
N MET A 205 -6.01 -13.89 -22.07
CA MET A 205 -5.46 -12.60 -21.66
C MET A 205 -4.08 -12.33 -22.26
N LYS A 206 -3.32 -13.38 -22.63
CA LYS A 206 -1.95 -13.26 -23.18
C LYS A 206 -1.90 -12.53 -24.52
N ASN A 207 -2.97 -12.59 -25.30
CA ASN A 207 -3.03 -11.97 -26.63
C ASN A 207 -3.49 -10.51 -26.60
N LEU A 208 -3.84 -9.97 -25.42
CA LEU A 208 -4.28 -8.59 -25.29
C LEU A 208 -3.08 -7.65 -25.22
N THR A 209 -3.01 -6.71 -26.15
CA THR A 209 -2.01 -5.64 -26.06
C THR A 209 -2.39 -4.64 -24.96
N ARG A 210 -1.45 -3.78 -24.57
CA ARG A 210 -1.72 -2.65 -23.67
C ARG A 210 -2.91 -1.81 -24.13
N ASP A 211 -2.99 -1.53 -25.43
CA ASP A 211 -4.08 -0.73 -26.00
C ASP A 211 -5.43 -1.47 -25.92
N ASP A 212 -5.42 -2.79 -26.05
CA ASP A 212 -6.64 -3.61 -25.93
C ASP A 212 -7.12 -3.64 -24.48
N TRP A 213 -6.19 -3.75 -23.52
CA TRP A 213 -6.49 -3.61 -22.09
C TRP A 213 -7.09 -2.24 -21.76
N GLU A 214 -6.48 -1.17 -22.25
CA GLU A 214 -6.99 0.19 -22.01
C GLU A 214 -8.41 0.35 -22.58
N ARG A 215 -8.67 -0.13 -23.80
CA ARG A 215 -10.01 -0.10 -24.41
C ARG A 215 -11.01 -0.94 -23.64
N LEU A 216 -10.63 -2.14 -23.21
CA LEU A 216 -11.49 -3.04 -22.45
C LEU A 216 -11.89 -2.39 -21.12
N ILE A 217 -10.91 -1.90 -20.36
CA ILE A 217 -11.12 -1.24 -19.07
C ILE A 217 -11.99 -0.01 -19.26
N ARG A 218 -11.72 0.83 -20.25
CA ARG A 218 -12.49 2.05 -20.51
C ARG A 218 -13.94 1.76 -20.93
N THR A 219 -14.18 0.63 -21.59
CA THR A 219 -15.52 0.18 -22.00
C THR A 219 -16.32 -0.35 -20.82
N LEU A 220 -15.68 -1.18 -20.00
CA LEU A 220 -16.30 -1.82 -18.84
C LEU A 220 -16.50 -0.84 -17.67
N LEU A 221 -15.45 -0.09 -17.36
CA LEU A 221 -15.32 0.84 -16.24
C LEU A 221 -15.04 2.26 -16.79
N PRO A 222 -16.06 2.97 -17.29
CA PRO A 222 -15.91 4.36 -17.67
C PRO A 222 -15.62 5.23 -16.45
N GLN A 223 -15.11 6.45 -16.70
CA GLN A 223 -14.64 7.39 -15.67
C GLN A 223 -15.67 7.65 -14.55
N ASP A 224 -16.94 7.85 -14.91
CA ASP A 224 -18.04 8.10 -13.99
C ASP A 224 -18.31 6.90 -13.07
N LEU A 225 -18.30 5.69 -13.63
CA LEU A 225 -18.48 4.47 -12.87
C LEU A 225 -17.31 4.24 -11.91
N MET A 226 -16.08 4.36 -12.40
CA MET A 226 -14.87 4.22 -11.56
C MET A 226 -14.88 5.22 -10.41
N GLN A 227 -15.24 6.46 -10.68
CA GLN A 227 -15.38 7.49 -9.66
C GLN A 227 -16.42 7.07 -8.62
N SER A 228 -17.64 6.73 -9.04
CA SER A 228 -18.73 6.38 -8.11
C SER A 228 -18.36 5.19 -7.21
N MET A 229 -17.82 4.10 -7.78
CA MET A 229 -17.43 2.91 -7.03
C MET A 229 -16.26 3.18 -6.09
N THR A 230 -15.26 3.97 -6.52
CA THR A 230 -14.11 4.32 -5.69
C THR A 230 -14.53 5.22 -4.53
N GLU A 231 -15.39 6.21 -4.77
CA GLU A 231 -15.87 7.12 -3.75
C GLU A 231 -16.77 6.42 -2.73
N GLU A 232 -17.64 5.50 -3.17
CA GLU A 232 -18.44 4.63 -2.31
C GLU A 232 -17.54 3.72 -1.46
N ALA A 233 -16.56 3.06 -2.07
CA ALA A 233 -15.61 2.20 -1.37
C ALA A 233 -14.82 2.98 -0.31
N LEU A 234 -14.32 4.18 -0.64
CA LEU A 234 -13.65 5.05 0.32
C LEU A 234 -14.58 5.41 1.48
N GLU A 235 -15.81 5.82 1.19
CA GLU A 235 -16.78 6.20 2.21
C GLU A 235 -17.10 5.05 3.16
N GLN A 236 -17.28 3.84 2.63
CA GLN A 236 -17.56 2.64 3.43
C GLN A 236 -16.35 2.21 4.28
N VAL A 237 -15.15 2.27 3.72
CA VAL A 237 -13.91 1.96 4.45
C VAL A 237 -13.67 2.98 5.57
N PHE A 238 -13.89 4.26 5.31
CA PHE A 238 -13.77 5.29 6.35
C PHE A 238 -14.90 5.21 7.36
N ALA A 239 -16.15 4.92 6.96
CA ALA A 239 -17.26 4.68 7.90
C ALA A 239 -16.95 3.52 8.85
N TYR A 240 -16.41 2.41 8.33
CA TYR A 240 -15.91 1.30 9.14
C TYR A 240 -14.77 1.74 10.06
N SER A 241 -13.73 2.39 9.52
CA SER A 241 -12.58 2.87 10.30
C SER A 241 -12.98 3.88 11.40
N ASN A 242 -14.03 4.66 11.14
CA ASN A 242 -14.63 5.60 12.08
C ASN A 242 -15.49 4.90 13.14
N GLY A 243 -15.82 3.63 12.95
CA GLY A 243 -16.73 2.85 13.78
C GLY A 243 -18.20 3.25 13.60
N GLU A 244 -18.55 3.87 12.48
CA GLU A 244 -19.93 4.20 12.09
C GLU A 244 -20.66 2.96 11.58
N THR A 245 -19.91 2.02 10.97
CA THR A 245 -20.39 0.71 10.51
C THR A 245 -19.50 -0.41 11.05
N ASP A 246 -20.07 -1.62 11.16
CA ASP A 246 -19.36 -2.83 11.61
C ASP A 246 -18.70 -3.60 10.44
N SER A 247 -18.94 -3.17 9.20
CA SER A 247 -18.34 -3.71 7.98
C SER A 247 -18.23 -2.63 6.92
N ALA A 248 -17.40 -2.86 5.90
CA ALA A 248 -17.35 -2.02 4.69
C ALA A 248 -17.73 -2.88 3.49
N SER A 249 -18.76 -2.48 2.75
CA SER A 249 -19.22 -3.15 1.54
C SER A 249 -19.56 -2.12 0.47
N MET A 250 -19.29 -2.43 -0.80
CA MET A 250 -19.67 -1.59 -1.93
C MET A 250 -20.62 -2.35 -2.86
N SER A 251 -21.51 -1.63 -3.53
CA SER A 251 -22.42 -2.18 -4.52
C SER A 251 -21.69 -2.57 -5.81
N LEU A 252 -21.98 -3.78 -6.31
CA LEU A 252 -21.55 -4.27 -7.62
C LEU A 252 -22.68 -4.23 -8.66
N VAL A 253 -23.90 -3.83 -8.27
CA VAL A 253 -25.09 -3.91 -9.12
C VAL A 253 -24.87 -3.21 -10.47
N LEU A 254 -24.31 -2.00 -10.47
CA LEU A 254 -24.09 -1.23 -11.70
C LEU A 254 -23.04 -1.90 -12.61
N LEU A 255 -22.01 -2.51 -12.04
CA LEU A 255 -21.02 -3.28 -12.81
C LEU A 255 -21.65 -4.54 -13.41
N LYS A 256 -22.46 -5.26 -12.63
CA LYS A 256 -23.20 -6.45 -13.08
C LYS A 256 -24.17 -6.12 -14.21
N GLU A 257 -24.94 -5.05 -14.07
CA GLU A 257 -25.86 -4.58 -15.11
C GLU A 257 -25.12 -4.27 -16.41
N ARG A 258 -23.95 -3.62 -16.34
CA ARG A 258 -23.12 -3.34 -17.53
C ARG A 258 -22.59 -4.61 -18.17
N LEU A 259 -22.08 -5.57 -17.38
CA LEU A 259 -21.62 -6.87 -17.87
C LEU A 259 -22.74 -7.70 -18.50
N ALA A 260 -23.96 -7.61 -17.99
CA ALA A 260 -25.13 -8.27 -18.56
C ALA A 260 -25.71 -7.55 -19.80
N SER A 261 -25.34 -6.28 -20.00
CA SER A 261 -25.86 -5.44 -21.09
C SER A 261 -25.07 -5.58 -22.40
N GLN A 262 -25.43 -4.75 -23.39
CA GLN A 262 -24.67 -4.61 -24.64
C GLN A 262 -23.19 -4.28 -24.41
N THR A 263 -22.83 -3.57 -23.34
CA THR A 263 -21.43 -3.29 -22.99
C THR A 263 -20.63 -4.56 -22.71
N GLY A 264 -21.22 -5.56 -22.04
CA GLY A 264 -20.57 -6.87 -21.86
C GLY A 264 -20.33 -7.57 -23.20
N ARG A 265 -21.26 -7.42 -24.15
CA ARG A 265 -21.11 -7.92 -25.50
C ARG A 265 -19.96 -7.24 -26.25
N ASP A 266 -19.84 -5.93 -26.12
CA ASP A 266 -18.76 -5.15 -26.74
C ASP A 266 -17.38 -5.57 -26.17
N VAL A 267 -17.31 -5.92 -24.88
CA VAL A 267 -16.10 -6.49 -24.26
C VAL A 267 -15.76 -7.86 -24.85
N ILE A 268 -16.75 -8.74 -25.03
CA ILE A 268 -16.55 -10.04 -25.70
C ILE A 268 -16.06 -9.83 -27.14
N GLU A 269 -16.65 -8.89 -27.87
CA GLU A 269 -16.24 -8.57 -29.24
C GLU A 269 -14.77 -8.11 -29.30
N LEU A 270 -14.35 -7.24 -28.38
CA LEU A 270 -12.94 -6.84 -28.23
C LEU A 270 -12.04 -8.04 -27.93
N LEU A 271 -12.41 -8.88 -26.97
CA LEU A 271 -11.64 -10.06 -26.57
C LEU A 271 -11.46 -11.05 -27.73
N VAL A 272 -12.52 -11.32 -28.50
CA VAL A 272 -12.48 -12.26 -29.65
C VAL A 272 -11.65 -11.69 -30.78
N THR A 273 -11.75 -10.38 -31.06
CA THR A 273 -10.98 -9.77 -32.15
C THR A 273 -9.49 -9.66 -31.86
N ALA A 274 -9.09 -9.61 -30.59
CA ALA A 274 -7.69 -9.62 -30.18
C ALA A 274 -7.02 -11.00 -30.33
N GLN A 275 -7.80 -12.08 -30.49
CA GLN A 275 -7.26 -13.42 -30.67
C GLN A 275 -6.71 -13.67 -32.08
N PRO A 276 -5.75 -14.61 -32.23
CA PRO A 276 -5.30 -15.07 -33.54
C PRO A 276 -6.44 -15.70 -34.36
N PRO A 277 -6.34 -15.71 -35.70
CA PRO A 277 -7.33 -16.35 -36.56
C PRO A 277 -7.42 -17.86 -36.28
N CYS A 278 -8.64 -18.38 -36.20
CA CYS A 278 -8.86 -19.81 -35.95
C CYS A 278 -8.29 -20.70 -37.07
N THR A 279 -7.68 -21.82 -36.69
CA THR A 279 -7.36 -22.93 -37.59
C THR A 279 -8.60 -23.80 -37.87
N GLU A 280 -8.56 -24.61 -38.93
CA GLU A 280 -9.66 -25.51 -39.30
C GLU A 280 -9.99 -26.53 -38.19
N GLU A 281 -8.99 -27.00 -37.45
CA GLU A 281 -9.15 -27.96 -36.35
C GLU A 281 -9.89 -27.32 -35.16
N GLU A 282 -9.51 -26.09 -34.80
CA GLU A 282 -10.15 -25.31 -33.74
C GLU A 282 -11.59 -24.93 -34.08
N LEU A 283 -11.89 -24.65 -35.35
CA LEU A 283 -13.25 -24.39 -35.83
C LEU A 283 -14.16 -25.61 -35.69
N VAL A 284 -13.63 -26.83 -35.82
CA VAL A 284 -14.39 -28.07 -35.62
C VAL A 284 -14.69 -28.29 -34.13
N GLN A 285 -13.71 -28.05 -33.26
CA GLN A 285 -13.90 -28.16 -31.81
C GLN A 285 -14.91 -27.11 -31.28
N MET A 286 -14.81 -25.87 -31.76
CA MET A 286 -15.74 -24.79 -31.43
C MET A 286 -17.19 -25.15 -31.79
N ASN A 287 -17.42 -25.71 -32.97
CA ASN A 287 -18.76 -26.14 -33.39
C ASN A 287 -19.33 -27.24 -32.50
N ALA A 288 -18.49 -28.18 -32.06
CA ALA A 288 -18.92 -29.25 -31.17
C ALA A 288 -19.39 -28.70 -29.82
N ARG A 289 -18.71 -27.67 -29.30
CA ARG A 289 -19.08 -27.00 -28.04
C ARG A 289 -20.33 -26.13 -28.16
N VAL A 290 -20.41 -25.27 -29.18
CA VAL A 290 -21.60 -24.42 -29.44
C VAL A 290 -22.87 -25.26 -29.64
N SER A 291 -22.72 -26.52 -30.09
CA SER A 291 -23.83 -27.47 -30.23
C SER A 291 -24.17 -28.25 -28.95
N GLY A 292 -23.56 -27.91 -27.80
CA GLY A 292 -23.79 -28.54 -26.50
C GLY A 292 -22.96 -29.79 -26.21
N GLY A 293 -21.86 -30.02 -26.93
CA GLY A 293 -20.93 -31.15 -26.69
C GLY A 293 -19.80 -30.82 -25.70
N GLU A 294 -19.05 -31.85 -25.29
CA GLU A 294 -17.87 -31.77 -24.39
C GLU A 294 -16.61 -31.23 -25.10
N GLY A 295 -16.75 -30.22 -25.95
CA GLY A 295 -15.61 -29.58 -26.63
C GLY A 295 -14.80 -28.69 -25.68
N GLU A 296 -13.48 -28.68 -25.82
CA GLU A 296 -12.58 -27.82 -25.04
C GLU A 296 -12.82 -26.33 -25.39
N MET A 297 -12.55 -25.41 -24.44
CA MET A 297 -12.69 -23.97 -24.69
C MET A 297 -11.51 -23.51 -25.54
N VAL A 298 -11.68 -23.43 -26.86
CA VAL A 298 -10.68 -22.82 -27.74
C VAL A 298 -11.15 -21.41 -28.11
N LEU A 299 -10.38 -20.40 -27.70
CA LEU A 299 -10.67 -19.01 -28.00
C LEU A 299 -9.77 -18.50 -29.14
N CYS A 300 -10.36 -18.31 -30.31
CA CYS A 300 -9.71 -17.78 -31.51
C CYS A 300 -10.67 -16.86 -32.26
N ASN A 301 -10.18 -16.06 -33.21
CA ASN A 301 -10.97 -15.13 -34.00
C ASN A 301 -11.57 -15.84 -35.25
N PRO A 302 -12.89 -16.13 -35.28
CA PRO A 302 -13.51 -16.90 -36.35
C PRO A 302 -13.82 -16.03 -37.60
N PRO A 303 -14.05 -16.66 -38.76
CA PRO A 303 -14.56 -15.96 -39.93
C PRO A 303 -15.96 -15.36 -39.67
N LYS A 304 -16.31 -14.32 -40.44
CA LYS A 304 -17.48 -13.45 -40.20
C LYS A 304 -18.83 -14.18 -40.16
N ASP A 305 -18.93 -15.34 -40.82
CA ASP A 305 -20.14 -16.17 -40.84
C ASP A 305 -20.44 -16.83 -39.50
N ARG A 306 -19.44 -17.00 -38.63
CA ARG A 306 -19.59 -17.67 -37.31
C ARG A 306 -19.40 -16.75 -36.12
N TYR A 307 -18.87 -15.56 -36.36
CA TYR A 307 -18.59 -14.55 -35.34
C TYR A 307 -19.80 -14.22 -34.45
N SER A 308 -20.97 -13.96 -35.04
CA SER A 308 -22.17 -13.59 -34.26
C SER A 308 -22.69 -14.72 -33.37
N THR A 309 -22.54 -15.96 -33.80
CA THR A 309 -22.97 -17.14 -33.03
C THR A 309 -22.07 -17.34 -31.82
N LEU A 310 -20.75 -17.24 -32.01
CA LEU A 310 -19.77 -17.34 -30.93
C LEU A 310 -19.97 -16.24 -29.88
N VAL A 311 -20.11 -14.98 -30.30
CA VAL A 311 -20.32 -13.85 -29.38
C VAL A 311 -21.62 -13.99 -28.59
N SER A 312 -22.69 -14.51 -29.22
CA SER A 312 -23.97 -14.74 -28.55
C SER A 312 -23.89 -15.86 -27.52
N ASP A 313 -23.17 -16.93 -27.84
CA ASP A 313 -22.92 -18.05 -26.91
C ASP A 313 -22.14 -17.57 -25.68
N MET A 314 -21.02 -16.87 -25.90
CA MET A 314 -20.22 -16.26 -24.84
C MET A 314 -21.01 -15.25 -24.00
N GLN A 315 -21.94 -14.49 -24.60
CA GLN A 315 -22.80 -13.57 -23.86
C GLN A 315 -23.79 -14.31 -22.95
N ASN A 316 -24.31 -15.45 -23.37
CA ASN A 316 -25.20 -16.27 -22.54
C ASN A 316 -24.43 -16.90 -21.37
N GLU A 317 -23.22 -17.38 -21.61
CA GLU A 317 -22.33 -17.89 -20.56
C GLU A 317 -21.95 -16.76 -19.57
N LEU A 318 -21.56 -15.59 -20.08
CA LEU A 318 -21.28 -14.41 -19.26
C LEU A 318 -22.50 -13.99 -18.43
N ALA A 319 -23.70 -13.97 -19.01
CA ALA A 319 -24.92 -13.63 -18.28
C ALA A 319 -25.21 -14.63 -17.15
N GLY A 320 -24.93 -15.92 -17.36
CA GLY A 320 -25.00 -16.95 -16.31
C GLY A 320 -24.03 -16.67 -15.17
N LEU A 321 -22.76 -16.38 -15.49
CA LEU A 321 -21.73 -16.06 -14.49
C LEU A 321 -22.05 -14.76 -13.73
N VAL A 322 -22.55 -13.73 -14.43
CA VAL A 322 -22.95 -12.46 -13.82
C VAL A 322 -24.15 -12.66 -12.89
N ALA A 323 -25.05 -13.61 -13.16
CA ALA A 323 -26.17 -13.92 -12.28
C ALA A 323 -25.73 -14.53 -10.94
N GLU A 324 -24.63 -15.29 -10.93
CA GLU A 324 -24.04 -15.87 -9.71
C GLU A 324 -23.18 -14.87 -8.91
N MET A 325 -22.72 -13.79 -9.55
CA MET A 325 -21.94 -12.75 -8.88
C MET A 325 -22.77 -12.08 -7.76
N PRO A 326 -22.21 -11.83 -6.58
CA PRO A 326 -22.94 -11.14 -5.51
C PRO A 326 -23.22 -9.68 -5.86
N ASP A 327 -24.32 -9.12 -5.34
CA ASP A 327 -24.69 -7.71 -5.56
C ASP A 327 -23.80 -6.74 -4.77
N GLU A 328 -23.08 -7.23 -3.76
CA GLU A 328 -22.19 -6.45 -2.91
C GLU A 328 -20.82 -7.13 -2.77
N ALA A 329 -19.76 -6.32 -2.79
CA ALA A 329 -18.41 -6.74 -2.45
C ALA A 329 -18.10 -6.32 -1.02
N VAL A 330 -17.88 -7.28 -0.13
CA VAL A 330 -17.42 -7.02 1.24
C VAL A 330 -15.93 -6.68 1.21
N LEU A 331 -15.61 -5.41 1.42
CA LEU A 331 -14.23 -4.89 1.50
C LEU A 331 -13.62 -5.21 2.86
N ILE A 332 -14.39 -5.07 3.94
CA ILE A 332 -13.97 -5.38 5.30
C ILE A 332 -15.06 -6.17 6.01
N LYS A 333 -14.70 -7.37 6.48
CA LYS A 333 -15.59 -8.26 7.21
C LYS A 333 -15.75 -7.81 8.67
N PRO A 334 -16.93 -8.02 9.28
CA PRO A 334 -17.13 -7.71 10.70
C PRO A 334 -16.24 -8.56 11.60
N ALA A 335 -15.77 -7.99 12.70
CA ALA A 335 -14.82 -8.59 13.66
C ALA A 335 -15.39 -9.78 14.49
N THR A 336 -16.39 -10.48 13.98
CA THR A 336 -17.05 -11.61 14.69
C THR A 336 -16.25 -12.91 14.62
N ASP A 337 -15.29 -13.03 13.71
CA ASP A 337 -14.36 -14.17 13.66
C ASP A 337 -13.13 -13.87 14.53
N LYS A 338 -13.19 -14.23 15.82
CA LYS A 338 -11.99 -14.36 16.63
C LYS A 338 -11.09 -15.40 15.96
N VAL A 339 -9.95 -14.98 15.42
CA VAL A 339 -8.91 -15.90 14.97
C VAL A 339 -8.46 -16.70 16.19
N ALA A 340 -8.89 -17.96 16.27
CA ALA A 340 -8.56 -18.82 17.39
C ALA A 340 -7.05 -19.10 17.38
N GLY A 341 -6.33 -18.62 18.39
CA GLY A 341 -5.01 -19.17 18.74
C GLY A 341 -3.82 -18.22 18.82
N THR A 342 -3.99 -16.92 19.05
CA THR A 342 -2.83 -16.07 19.47
C THR A 342 -3.07 -15.49 20.86
N ASP A 343 -2.11 -15.71 21.76
CA ASP A 343 -2.16 -15.22 23.14
C ASP A 343 -2.19 -13.70 23.16
N ALA A 344 -3.33 -13.19 23.62
CA ALA A 344 -3.77 -11.80 23.61
C ALA A 344 -2.87 -10.85 24.44
N GLY A 345 -2.14 -9.97 23.76
CA GLY A 345 -1.58 -8.76 24.38
C GLY A 345 -2.68 -7.72 24.71
N PRO A 346 -2.37 -6.62 25.41
CA PRO A 346 -3.34 -5.55 25.74
C PRO A 346 -3.96 -4.81 24.54
N PHE A 347 -3.54 -5.14 23.31
CA PHE A 347 -4.05 -4.62 22.04
C PHE A 347 -4.89 -5.63 21.24
N ASP A 348 -5.22 -6.79 21.83
CA ASP A 348 -6.00 -7.86 21.19
C ASP A 348 -7.54 -7.66 21.30
N GLN A 349 -7.95 -6.49 21.80
CA GLN A 349 -9.34 -6.05 21.74
C GLN A 349 -9.57 -5.42 20.37
N ASP A 350 -10.69 -5.78 19.74
CA ASP A 350 -11.23 -5.23 18.48
C ASP A 350 -10.55 -3.92 18.05
N PRO A 351 -9.75 -3.91 16.96
CA PRO A 351 -8.91 -2.77 16.57
C PRO A 351 -9.70 -1.47 16.38
N LEU A 352 -10.99 -1.56 16.10
CA LEU A 352 -11.91 -0.41 16.05
C LEU A 352 -12.07 0.27 17.41
N THR A 353 -12.07 -0.50 18.49
CA THR A 353 -12.17 0.02 19.86
C THR A 353 -10.94 0.85 20.22
N VAL A 354 -9.74 0.41 19.82
CA VAL A 354 -8.49 1.16 20.02
C VAL A 354 -8.52 2.47 19.22
N LEU A 355 -8.95 2.43 17.96
CA LEU A 355 -9.10 3.63 17.12
C LEU A 355 -10.09 4.64 17.72
N ARG A 356 -11.23 4.17 18.25
CA ARG A 356 -12.21 5.04 18.94
C ARG A 356 -11.59 5.75 20.14
N TYR A 357 -10.78 5.05 20.96
CA TYR A 357 -10.10 5.68 22.10
C TYR A 357 -9.04 6.70 21.67
N ILE A 358 -8.26 6.38 20.63
CA ILE A 358 -7.26 7.30 20.07
C ILE A 358 -7.94 8.59 19.61
N ARG A 359 -9.05 8.48 18.86
CA ARG A 359 -9.80 9.65 18.38
C ARG A 359 -10.52 10.42 19.47
N LEU A 360 -11.06 9.74 20.48
CA LEU A 360 -11.58 10.40 21.67
C LEU A 360 -10.46 11.24 22.31
N GLY A 361 -9.26 10.67 22.40
CA GLY A 361 -8.04 11.37 22.78
C GLY A 361 -7.78 12.59 21.92
N PHE A 362 -7.79 12.48 20.59
CA PHE A 362 -7.57 13.59 19.66
C PHE A 362 -8.60 14.70 19.80
N ARG A 363 -9.88 14.37 19.95
CA ARG A 363 -10.97 15.34 20.12
C ARG A 363 -10.85 16.15 21.40
N PHE A 364 -10.45 15.53 22.51
CA PHE A 364 -10.24 16.23 23.78
C PHE A 364 -8.81 16.76 23.97
N SER A 365 -7.89 16.40 23.07
CA SER A 365 -6.49 16.82 23.14
C SER A 365 -6.28 18.34 23.20
N PRO A 366 -7.10 19.21 22.56
CA PRO A 366 -6.94 20.67 22.69
C PRO A 366 -7.23 21.21 24.10
N LEU A 367 -7.92 20.46 24.96
CA LEU A 367 -8.14 20.85 26.35
C LEU A 367 -6.87 20.73 27.20
N LEU A 368 -5.94 19.84 26.81
CA LEU A 368 -4.71 19.59 27.55
C LEU A 368 -3.76 20.81 27.53
N PRO A 369 -3.44 21.43 26.37
CA PRO A 369 -2.69 22.68 26.34
C PRO A 369 -3.37 23.80 27.13
N LEU A 370 -4.70 23.91 27.07
CA LEU A 370 -5.46 24.91 27.84
C LEU A 370 -5.32 24.69 29.35
N GLY A 371 -5.40 23.43 29.81
CA GLY A 371 -5.17 23.08 31.21
C GLY A 371 -3.77 23.43 31.67
N ILE A 372 -2.74 23.18 30.84
CA ILE A 372 -1.36 23.55 31.17
C ILE A 372 -1.18 25.08 31.19
N LEU A 373 -1.78 25.82 30.25
CA LEU A 373 -1.78 27.28 30.28
C LEU A 373 -2.42 27.83 31.55
N LEU A 374 -3.50 27.20 32.02
CA LEU A 374 -4.13 27.55 33.30
C LEU A 374 -3.16 27.33 34.46
N LEU A 375 -2.43 26.21 34.51
CA LEU A 375 -1.40 25.99 35.52
C LEU A 375 -0.29 27.06 35.45
N VAL A 376 0.13 27.46 34.24
CA VAL A 376 1.06 28.59 34.05
C VAL A 376 0.49 29.88 34.62
N THR A 377 -0.83 30.15 34.47
CA THR A 377 -1.46 31.32 35.09
C THR A 377 -1.39 31.27 36.61
N VAL A 378 -1.74 30.14 37.22
CA VAL A 378 -1.81 29.99 38.69
C VAL A 378 -0.45 30.21 39.34
N PHE A 379 0.63 29.68 38.75
CA PHE A 379 1.96 29.74 39.36
C PHE A 379 2.83 30.92 38.88
N GLY A 380 2.70 31.32 37.61
CA GLY A 380 3.58 32.30 36.98
C GLY A 380 3.07 33.74 37.02
N VAL A 381 1.75 33.94 37.07
CA VAL A 381 1.15 35.26 36.82
C VAL A 381 0.92 36.01 38.11
N ARG A 382 1.53 37.20 38.20
CA ARG A 382 1.34 38.14 39.31
C ARG A 382 0.96 39.54 38.88
N SER A 383 0.82 39.76 37.59
CA SER A 383 0.42 41.04 36.98
C SER A 383 -0.09 40.80 35.57
N LEU A 384 -0.87 41.74 35.03
CA LEU A 384 -1.41 41.69 33.68
C LEU A 384 -0.29 41.67 32.60
N LYS A 385 0.81 42.40 32.85
CA LYS A 385 2.04 42.33 32.04
C LYS A 385 2.70 40.94 32.10
N GLY A 386 2.71 40.33 33.28
CA GLY A 386 3.22 38.97 33.46
C GLY A 386 2.37 37.94 32.73
N TRP A 387 1.04 38.07 32.77
CA TRP A 387 0.10 37.18 32.07
C TRP A 387 0.38 37.15 30.56
N LEU A 388 0.42 38.34 29.94
CA LEU A 388 0.69 38.49 28.51
C LEU A 388 2.03 37.86 28.08
N ARG A 389 3.08 37.97 28.90
CA ARG A 389 4.39 37.37 28.61
C ARG A 389 4.42 35.86 28.81
N TRP A 390 3.84 35.37 29.90
CA TRP A 390 3.82 33.94 30.23
C TRP A 390 2.95 33.14 29.27
N TRP A 391 1.95 33.75 28.63
CA TRP A 391 1.18 33.12 27.56
C TRP A 391 1.79 33.36 26.19
N GLY A 392 2.23 34.59 25.93
CA GLY A 392 2.74 34.98 24.62
C GLY A 392 4.01 34.25 24.19
N ILE A 393 4.99 34.07 25.09
CA ILE A 393 6.26 33.41 24.76
C ILE A 393 6.04 31.93 24.40
N PRO A 394 5.35 31.11 25.22
CA PRO A 394 5.12 29.71 24.87
C PRO A 394 4.26 29.53 23.63
N MET A 395 3.22 30.34 23.43
CA MET A 395 2.39 30.29 22.21
C MET A 395 3.18 30.63 20.95
N LEU A 396 4.04 31.66 21.03
CA LEU A 396 4.91 32.03 19.91
C LEU A 396 5.87 30.89 19.54
N ILE A 397 6.55 30.30 20.53
CA ILE A 397 7.50 29.20 20.32
C ILE A 397 6.77 27.97 19.77
N ALA A 398 5.65 27.57 20.36
CA ALA A 398 4.88 26.40 19.92
C ALA A 398 4.38 26.57 18.48
N GLY A 399 3.86 27.75 18.13
CA GLY A 399 3.44 28.05 16.77
C GLY A 399 4.60 28.02 15.78
N LEU A 400 5.77 28.59 16.14
CA LEU A 400 6.94 28.60 15.24
C LEU A 400 7.49 27.19 15.00
N ILE A 401 7.54 26.35 16.03
CA ILE A 401 7.97 24.95 15.89
C ILE A 401 6.99 24.18 14.99
N SER A 402 5.68 24.30 15.24
CA SER A 402 4.66 23.59 14.46
C SER A 402 4.62 24.05 13.00
N PHE A 403 4.80 25.35 12.76
CA PHE A 403 4.93 25.92 11.42
C PHE A 403 6.18 25.39 10.72
N GLY A 404 7.30 25.29 11.44
CA GLY A 404 8.53 24.68 10.95
C GLY A 404 8.37 23.20 10.58
N ILE A 405 7.60 22.43 11.36
CA ILE A 405 7.26 21.04 11.04
C ILE A 405 6.46 20.96 9.73
N GLY A 406 5.46 21.84 9.54
CA GLY A 406 4.69 21.89 8.29
C GLY A 406 5.57 22.17 7.06
N ILE A 407 6.53 23.07 7.16
CA ILE A 407 7.52 23.31 6.08
C ILE A 407 8.43 22.10 5.88
N ALA A 408 8.94 21.54 6.98
CA ALA A 408 9.85 20.40 6.92
C ALA A 408 9.18 19.16 6.32
N ALA A 409 7.88 18.96 6.55
CA ALA A 409 7.11 17.87 5.94
C ALA A 409 7.05 17.98 4.41
N LEU A 410 6.90 19.20 3.88
CA LEU A 410 6.89 19.43 2.43
C LEU A 410 8.25 19.16 1.79
N ILE A 411 9.34 19.60 2.44
CA ILE A 411 10.70 19.43 1.92
C ILE A 411 11.18 17.98 2.10
N GLY A 412 10.86 17.38 3.24
CA GLY A 412 11.29 16.04 3.60
C GLY A 412 10.60 14.93 2.80
N LEU A 413 9.48 15.23 2.14
CA LEU A 413 8.71 14.21 1.45
C LEU A 413 9.50 13.51 0.34
N ASP A 414 10.21 14.26 -0.50
CA ASP A 414 10.98 13.67 -1.60
C ASP A 414 12.11 12.77 -1.06
N TRP A 415 12.75 13.21 0.02
CA TRP A 415 13.78 12.41 0.69
C TRP A 415 13.20 11.12 1.28
N VAL A 416 12.05 11.20 1.97
CA VAL A 416 11.36 10.02 2.52
C VAL A 416 10.92 9.09 1.40
N TRP A 417 10.37 9.64 0.31
CA TRP A 417 9.94 8.85 -0.84
C TRP A 417 11.09 8.05 -1.42
N VAL A 418 12.19 8.71 -1.78
CA VAL A 418 13.33 8.07 -2.45
C VAL A 418 14.05 7.08 -1.53
N ASN A 419 14.26 7.42 -0.25
CA ASN A 419 15.09 6.60 0.64
C ASN A 419 14.31 5.52 1.40
N HIS A 420 12.99 5.68 1.59
CA HIS A 420 12.22 4.79 2.46
C HIS A 420 11.03 4.13 1.78
N VAL A 421 10.37 4.81 0.83
CA VAL A 421 9.17 4.28 0.16
C VAL A 421 9.55 3.56 -1.12
N ALA A 422 10.21 4.25 -2.06
CA ALA A 422 10.56 3.74 -3.39
C ALA A 422 11.40 2.46 -3.34
N VAL A 423 12.32 2.35 -2.38
CA VAL A 423 13.17 1.17 -2.16
C VAL A 423 12.38 -0.08 -1.74
N ARG A 424 11.14 0.09 -1.25
CA ARG A 424 10.27 -1.00 -0.80
C ARG A 424 9.16 -1.33 -1.79
N ILE A 425 9.06 -0.59 -2.89
CA ILE A 425 8.06 -0.82 -3.93
C ILE A 425 8.46 -2.12 -4.65
N PRO A 426 7.61 -3.15 -4.65
CA PRO A 426 7.90 -4.38 -5.35
C PRO A 426 8.09 -4.16 -6.86
N PRO A 427 8.96 -4.94 -7.53
CA PRO A 427 9.29 -4.76 -8.95
C PRO A 427 8.12 -5.02 -9.90
N TYR A 428 7.03 -5.63 -9.43
CA TYR A 428 5.81 -5.85 -10.22
C TYR A 428 4.93 -4.59 -10.35
N LEU A 429 5.20 -3.53 -9.57
CA LEU A 429 4.48 -2.26 -9.70
C LEU A 429 5.10 -1.42 -10.81
N SER A 430 4.26 -1.00 -11.76
CA SER A 430 4.64 -0.09 -12.84
C SER A 430 5.12 1.26 -12.31
N SER A 431 5.97 1.93 -13.09
CA SER A 431 6.46 3.27 -12.77
C SER A 431 5.31 4.27 -12.65
N GLY A 432 4.29 4.16 -13.51
CA GLY A 432 3.09 5.00 -13.44
C GLY A 432 2.34 4.84 -12.12
N MET A 433 2.17 3.61 -11.63
CA MET A 433 1.50 3.38 -10.34
C MET A 433 2.30 3.93 -9.16
N SER A 434 3.63 3.86 -9.23
CA SER A 434 4.51 4.45 -8.22
C SER A 434 4.43 5.99 -8.21
N GLU A 435 4.34 6.62 -9.38
CA GLU A 435 4.23 8.07 -9.53
C GLU A 435 2.91 8.59 -8.97
N ILE A 436 1.79 7.90 -9.22
CA ILE A 436 0.50 8.23 -8.62
C ILE A 436 0.53 8.10 -7.11
N GLY A 437 1.13 7.03 -6.59
CA GLY A 437 1.29 6.86 -5.15
C GLY A 437 2.04 8.05 -4.53
N ARG A 438 3.08 8.52 -5.22
CA ARG A 438 3.85 9.70 -4.81
C ARG A 438 3.02 10.98 -4.87
N ASP A 439 2.27 11.19 -5.95
CA ASP A 439 1.47 12.41 -6.16
C ASP A 439 0.26 12.48 -5.23
N LEU A 440 -0.38 11.34 -4.96
CA LEU A 440 -1.40 11.19 -3.93
C LEU A 440 -0.82 11.55 -2.57
N LEU A 441 0.32 10.97 -2.20
CA LEU A 441 1.00 11.25 -0.94
C LEU A 441 1.39 12.74 -0.83
N ASN A 442 1.93 13.33 -1.89
CA ASN A 442 2.31 14.74 -1.94
C ASN A 442 1.10 15.66 -1.77
N SER A 443 -0.02 15.32 -2.40
CA SER A 443 -1.26 16.10 -2.30
C SER A 443 -1.83 16.04 -0.88
N VAL A 444 -1.84 14.86 -0.27
CA VAL A 444 -2.30 14.66 1.11
C VAL A 444 -1.39 15.37 2.12
N VAL A 445 -0.07 15.22 2.01
CA VAL A 445 0.90 15.90 2.87
C VAL A 445 0.82 17.40 2.71
N ARG A 446 0.55 17.90 1.50
CA ARG A 446 0.36 19.33 1.24
C ARG A 446 -0.89 19.86 1.90
N GLU A 447 -2.00 19.14 1.84
CA GLU A 447 -3.23 19.55 2.52
C GLU A 447 -3.04 19.57 4.04
N LEU A 448 -2.43 18.53 4.60
CA LEU A 448 -2.07 18.44 6.02
C LEU A 448 -1.16 19.61 6.45
N SER A 449 -0.13 19.88 5.66
CA SER A 449 0.85 20.94 5.97
C SER A 449 0.22 22.32 5.89
N LYS A 450 -0.67 22.58 4.92
CA LYS A 450 -1.38 23.86 4.80
C LYS A 450 -2.23 24.16 6.04
N SER A 451 -3.04 23.19 6.49
CA SER A 451 -3.88 23.33 7.67
C SER A 451 -3.03 23.58 8.93
N LEU A 452 -1.98 22.77 9.11
CA LEU A 452 -1.04 22.93 10.23
C LEU A 452 -0.34 24.29 10.23
N MET A 453 0.13 24.76 9.06
CA MET A 453 0.80 26.05 8.91
C MET A 453 -0.15 27.22 9.19
N LEU A 454 -1.43 27.13 8.80
CA LEU A 454 -2.43 28.17 9.06
C LEU A 454 -2.71 28.30 10.57
N GLU A 455 -3.00 27.18 11.23
CA GLU A 455 -3.30 27.14 12.67
C GLU A 455 -2.10 27.58 13.51
N SER A 456 -0.92 27.04 13.20
CA SER A 456 0.33 27.39 13.90
C SER A 456 0.76 28.83 13.66
N GLY A 457 0.57 29.35 12.44
CA GLY A 457 0.80 30.75 12.10
C GLY A 457 -0.10 31.69 12.90
N ALA A 458 -1.40 31.36 13.00
CA ALA A 458 -2.35 32.10 13.84
C ALA A 458 -1.93 32.08 15.32
N LEU A 459 -1.54 30.92 15.86
CA LEU A 459 -1.06 30.79 17.23
C LEU A 459 0.19 31.64 17.49
N SER A 460 1.15 31.64 16.57
CA SER A 460 2.36 32.47 16.65
C SER A 460 2.03 33.96 16.64
N LEU A 461 1.11 34.40 15.77
CA LEU A 461 0.69 35.80 15.70
C LEU A 461 0.01 36.26 16.98
N VAL A 462 -0.87 35.43 17.56
CA VAL A 462 -1.49 35.71 18.87
C VAL A 462 -0.43 35.81 19.97
N GLY A 463 0.54 34.88 19.98
CA GLY A 463 1.66 34.92 20.93
C GLY A 463 2.49 36.19 20.80
N LEU A 464 2.82 36.59 19.57
CA LEU A 464 3.56 37.82 19.28
C LEU A 464 2.78 39.07 19.71
N ALA A 465 1.50 39.14 19.39
CA ALA A 465 0.63 40.25 19.77
C ALA A 465 0.54 40.40 21.30
N ALA A 466 0.43 39.29 22.04
CA ALA A 466 0.46 39.30 23.49
C ALA A 466 1.78 39.84 24.05
N ILE A 467 2.93 39.43 23.47
CA ILE A 467 4.25 39.95 23.86
C ILE A 467 4.33 41.45 23.61
N LEU A 468 3.90 41.93 22.43
CA LEU A 468 3.92 43.35 22.08
C LEU A 468 3.03 44.17 23.01
N ALA A 469 1.79 43.72 23.26
CA ALA A 469 0.86 44.37 24.19
C ALA A 469 1.44 44.48 25.61
N SER A 470 2.26 43.51 26.04
CA SER A 470 2.91 43.53 27.36
C SER A 470 3.86 44.72 27.57
N TYR A 471 4.38 45.31 26.49
CA TYR A 471 5.25 46.49 26.57
C TYR A 471 4.46 47.78 26.84
N PHE A 472 3.21 47.86 26.41
CA PHE A 472 2.37 49.05 26.58
C PHE A 472 1.67 49.12 27.95
N VAL A 473 1.56 47.99 28.66
CA VAL A 473 0.96 47.94 30.01
C VAL A 473 1.90 48.57 31.05
N HIS A 474 1.59 49.80 31.47
CA HIS A 474 2.31 50.52 32.53
C HIS A 474 1.98 49.94 33.91
N VAL A 475 3.01 49.60 34.68
CA VAL A 475 2.87 49.18 36.09
C VAL A 475 2.92 50.45 36.94
N LYS A 476 1.81 50.80 37.62
CA LYS A 476 1.82 51.90 38.60
C LYS A 476 2.85 51.57 39.71
N PRO A 477 3.84 52.44 39.99
CA PRO A 477 4.77 52.22 41.08
C PRO A 477 4.02 52.21 42.40
N LYS A 478 4.31 51.23 43.28
CA LYS A 478 3.83 51.24 44.67
C LYS A 478 4.42 52.47 45.35
N GLU A 479 3.57 53.42 45.76
CA GLU A 479 3.96 54.49 46.67
C GLU A 479 4.61 53.87 47.91
N ALA A 480 5.86 54.25 48.17
CA ALA A 480 6.57 53.87 49.38
C ALA A 480 5.86 54.51 50.58
N ALA A 481 5.42 53.68 51.53
CA ALA A 481 4.90 54.18 52.81
C ALA A 481 6.00 55.03 53.50
N PRO A 482 5.67 56.24 53.99
CA PRO A 482 6.66 57.12 54.60
C PRO A 482 7.22 56.47 55.88
N LEU A 483 8.55 56.55 56.01
CA LEU A 483 9.29 56.26 57.23
C LEU A 483 8.72 57.12 58.37
N GLN A 484 8.08 56.50 59.35
CA GLN A 484 7.87 57.14 60.65
C GLN A 484 9.21 57.17 61.38
N GLU A 485 9.79 58.37 61.49
CA GLU A 485 10.83 58.67 62.47
C GLU A 485 10.27 58.47 63.89
N SER A 486 10.84 57.54 64.63
CA SER A 486 10.67 57.45 66.08
C SER A 486 11.55 58.51 66.74
N THR A 487 10.93 59.49 67.40
CA THR A 487 11.56 60.22 68.52
C THR A 487 11.20 59.54 69.83
#